data_AF-L9YL32-F1
#
_entry.id   AF-L9YL32-F1
#
_cell.length_a   1.000
_cell.length_b   1.000
_cell.length_c   1.000
_cell.angle_alpha   90.00
_cell.angle_beta   90.00
_cell.angle_gamma   90.00
#
_symmetry.space_group_name_H-M   'P 1'
#
loop_
_entity.id
_entity.type
_entity.pdbx_description
1 polymer ?
#
loop_
_entity_poly.entity_id
_entity_poly.type
_entity_poly.pdbx_seq_one_letter_code
_entity_poly.pdbx_strand_id
1 'polypeptide(L)'
;MTALLDDGDHEAVGAELARVGTADADARKRALRAARADVEERPGAFDGLAAPLVTFLIDDDRAIRLSSAKLFVTLAASAPGAVRPVIDSLAERLADDEEFYYVRARCAEALGYVALEFPEEVSDPEILADLRIGLSFDEPEVKEKLAKALACVALGDSSRLRHQVPSLAEHLDAEPELVRYHLCTALVAVGCAYPETMSEAVGELRERLDDENPYVRGRAAEGFAVAIRSDASIDSIPDLGKVDSGDDDPPAFLTDRVRFLRQSLADDEESVESLAGLGTVESIRDGTDDTVEAITSPDGSECQHCGLDLSGGGPPICPRCGAPH
;
A
#
# COMPACT_ATOMS: atom_id res chain seq x y z
N MET A 1 21.44 -14.87 17.86
CA MET A 1 21.19 -13.71 16.98
C MET A 1 20.82 -12.49 17.80
N THR A 2 19.70 -12.48 18.55
CA THR A 2 19.31 -11.36 19.44
C THR A 2 20.46 -10.80 20.29
N ALA A 3 21.18 -11.64 21.04
CA ALA A 3 22.34 -11.19 21.82
C ALA A 3 23.47 -10.55 20.98
N LEU A 4 23.71 -11.03 19.76
CA LEU A 4 24.71 -10.44 18.85
C LEU A 4 24.25 -9.10 18.28
N LEU A 5 22.94 -8.96 18.04
CA LEU A 5 22.32 -7.68 17.69
C LEU A 5 22.41 -6.68 18.85
N ASP A 6 22.23 -7.14 20.10
CA ASP A 6 22.37 -6.30 21.30
C ASP A 6 23.80 -5.80 21.50
N ASP A 7 24.79 -6.64 21.17
CA ASP A 7 26.21 -6.28 21.22
C ASP A 7 26.66 -5.42 20.03
N GLY A 8 25.79 -5.21 19.02
CA GLY A 8 26.09 -4.43 17.81
C GLY A 8 27.14 -5.09 16.90
N ASP A 9 27.37 -6.40 17.04
CA ASP A 9 28.40 -7.12 16.30
C ASP A 9 27.85 -7.61 14.94
N HIS A 10 27.77 -6.69 13.98
CA HIS A 10 27.20 -6.98 12.65
C HIS A 10 28.02 -8.03 11.88
N GLU A 11 29.32 -8.14 12.14
CA GLU A 11 30.17 -9.17 11.53
C GLU A 11 29.79 -10.56 12.07
N ALA A 12 29.63 -10.69 13.40
CA ALA A 12 29.19 -11.93 14.01
C ALA A 12 27.75 -12.30 13.62
N VAL A 13 26.84 -11.32 13.50
CA VAL A 13 25.49 -11.56 12.98
C VAL A 13 25.54 -12.04 11.53
N GLY A 14 26.34 -11.40 10.68
CA GLY A 14 26.54 -11.84 9.29
C GLY A 14 27.11 -13.25 9.19
N ALA A 15 28.09 -13.60 10.02
CA ALA A 15 28.66 -14.95 10.08
C ALA A 15 27.63 -15.99 10.54
N GLU A 16 26.77 -15.65 11.52
CA GLU A 16 25.70 -16.51 11.97
C GLU A 16 24.63 -16.71 10.88
N LEU A 17 24.25 -15.65 10.16
CA LEU A 17 23.34 -15.74 9.01
C LEU A 17 23.91 -16.64 7.91
N ALA A 18 25.20 -16.51 7.58
CA ALA A 18 25.88 -17.37 6.61
C ALA A 18 25.89 -18.85 7.06
N ARG A 19 26.13 -19.10 8.35
CA ARG A 19 26.07 -20.45 8.94
C ARG A 19 24.66 -21.02 8.85
N VAL A 20 23.64 -20.23 9.17
CA VAL A 20 22.22 -20.61 9.04
C VAL A 20 21.86 -20.89 7.58
N GLY A 21 22.39 -20.14 6.62
CA GLY A 21 22.16 -20.35 5.18
C GLY A 21 22.50 -21.76 4.69
N THR A 22 23.42 -22.44 5.36
CA THR A 22 23.81 -23.84 5.02
C THR A 22 23.12 -24.91 5.89
N ALA A 23 22.30 -24.50 6.85
CA ALA A 23 21.54 -25.40 7.71
C ALA A 23 20.31 -25.99 7.00
N ASP A 24 19.60 -26.93 7.64
CA ASP A 24 18.34 -27.45 7.11
C ASP A 24 17.24 -26.37 7.00
N ALA A 25 16.21 -26.66 6.19
CA ALA A 25 15.13 -25.70 5.91
C ALA A 25 14.38 -25.26 7.18
N ASP A 26 14.26 -26.11 8.19
CA ASP A 26 13.57 -25.76 9.44
C ASP A 26 14.40 -24.80 10.29
N ALA A 27 15.72 -24.99 10.32
CA ALA A 27 16.64 -24.05 10.94
C ALA A 27 16.60 -22.67 10.25
N ARG A 28 16.60 -22.64 8.91
CA ARG A 28 16.45 -21.39 8.14
C ARG A 28 15.11 -20.70 8.41
N LYS A 29 14.00 -21.44 8.43
CA LYS A 29 12.66 -20.91 8.79
C LYS A 29 12.63 -20.31 10.19
N ARG A 30 13.20 -21.00 11.18
CA ARG A 30 13.26 -20.49 12.56
C ARG A 30 14.10 -19.22 12.66
N ALA A 31 15.24 -19.17 11.98
CA ALA A 31 16.10 -18.00 11.98
C ALA A 31 15.43 -16.78 11.35
N LEU A 32 14.78 -16.92 10.19
CA LEU A 32 14.07 -15.82 9.54
C LEU A 32 12.88 -15.31 10.37
N ARG A 33 12.16 -16.21 11.07
CA ARG A 33 11.10 -15.80 12.01
C ARG A 33 11.65 -15.02 13.19
N ALA A 34 12.76 -15.47 13.76
CA ALA A 34 13.44 -14.74 14.84
C ALA A 34 13.94 -13.38 14.36
N ALA A 35 14.55 -13.31 13.17
CA ALA A 35 15.03 -12.06 12.58
C ALA A 35 13.89 -11.08 12.38
N ARG A 36 12.72 -11.55 11.92
CA ARG A 36 11.56 -10.69 11.73
C ARG A 36 11.04 -10.11 13.05
N ALA A 37 10.96 -10.93 14.11
CA ALA A 37 10.61 -10.44 15.44
C ALA A 37 11.64 -9.42 15.96
N ASP A 38 12.93 -9.67 15.76
CA ASP A 38 13.99 -8.72 16.13
C ASP A 38 13.88 -7.39 15.34
N VAL A 39 13.49 -7.42 14.05
CA VAL A 39 13.25 -6.21 13.24
C VAL A 39 12.05 -5.42 13.77
N GLU A 40 10.95 -6.08 14.13
CA GLU A 40 9.75 -5.42 14.66
C GLU A 40 10.06 -4.67 15.98
N GLU A 41 10.94 -5.24 16.81
CA GLU A 41 11.33 -4.61 18.08
C GLU A 41 12.43 -3.55 17.90
N ARG A 42 13.40 -3.79 17.02
CA ARG A 42 14.66 -3.01 16.93
C ARG A 42 15.14 -2.90 15.48
N PRO A 43 14.42 -2.18 14.61
CA PRO A 43 14.71 -2.17 13.18
C PRO A 43 16.10 -1.61 12.85
N GLY A 44 16.59 -0.61 13.60
CA GLY A 44 17.94 -0.05 13.42
C GLY A 44 19.11 -1.02 13.73
N ALA A 45 18.86 -2.13 14.44
CA ALA A 45 19.88 -3.16 14.66
C ALA A 45 20.20 -3.96 13.37
N PHE A 46 19.42 -3.76 12.30
CA PHE A 46 19.61 -4.40 11.00
C PHE A 46 20.34 -3.52 9.97
N ASP A 47 20.82 -2.34 10.38
CA ASP A 47 21.64 -1.48 9.52
C ASP A 47 22.90 -2.20 9.03
N GLY A 48 23.03 -2.38 7.71
CA GLY A 48 24.14 -3.12 7.10
C GLY A 48 23.99 -4.65 7.10
N LEU A 49 22.86 -5.19 7.58
CA LEU A 49 22.57 -6.63 7.55
C LEU A 49 21.67 -7.07 6.38
N ALA A 50 21.17 -6.13 5.57
CA ALA A 50 20.32 -6.47 4.42
C ALA A 50 21.04 -7.36 3.39
N ALA A 51 22.30 -7.07 3.05
CA ALA A 51 23.04 -7.85 2.06
C ALA A 51 23.24 -9.33 2.48
N PRO A 52 23.67 -9.66 3.72
CA PRO A 52 23.64 -11.03 4.22
C PRO A 52 22.27 -11.73 4.15
N LEU A 53 21.17 -10.99 4.27
CA LEU A 53 19.82 -11.55 4.22
C LEU A 53 19.37 -11.89 2.79
N VAL A 54 19.97 -11.29 1.74
CA VAL A 54 19.62 -11.56 0.34
C VAL A 54 19.81 -13.03 -0.03
N THR A 55 20.75 -13.75 0.61
CA THR A 55 20.95 -15.18 0.31
C THR A 55 19.69 -16.02 0.56
N PHE A 56 18.83 -15.61 1.49
CA PHE A 56 17.56 -16.29 1.75
C PHE A 56 16.45 -15.90 0.76
N LEU A 57 16.58 -14.76 0.09
CA LEU A 57 15.66 -14.30 -0.96
C LEU A 57 15.79 -15.12 -2.25
N ILE A 58 16.97 -15.73 -2.46
CA ILE A 58 17.27 -16.62 -3.61
C ILE A 58 17.40 -18.09 -3.20
N ASP A 59 16.88 -18.48 -2.03
CA ASP A 59 16.94 -19.86 -1.53
C ASP A 59 16.15 -20.83 -2.42
N ASP A 60 16.62 -22.07 -2.57
CA ASP A 60 15.93 -23.10 -3.34
C ASP A 60 14.53 -23.43 -2.77
N ASP A 61 14.34 -23.33 -1.45
CA ASP A 61 13.03 -23.51 -0.79
C ASP A 61 12.20 -22.23 -0.88
N ARG A 62 11.12 -22.29 -1.67
CA ARG A 62 10.11 -21.22 -1.82
C ARG A 62 9.61 -20.66 -0.48
N ALA A 63 9.44 -21.49 0.55
CA ALA A 63 8.98 -21.01 1.85
C ALA A 63 10.03 -20.16 2.58
N ILE A 64 11.31 -20.38 2.31
CA ILE A 64 12.41 -19.53 2.78
C ILE A 64 12.40 -18.22 2.03
N ARG A 65 12.31 -18.24 0.69
CA ARG A 65 12.21 -17.00 -0.12
C ARG A 65 11.05 -16.11 0.33
N LEU A 66 9.87 -16.71 0.52
CA LEU A 66 8.70 -15.97 1.03
C LEU A 66 8.92 -15.40 2.44
N SER A 67 9.54 -16.16 3.33
CA SER A 67 9.85 -15.67 4.68
C SER A 67 10.87 -14.52 4.64
N SER A 68 11.84 -14.59 3.73
CA SER A 68 12.82 -13.54 3.50
C SER A 68 12.19 -12.28 2.90
N ALA A 69 11.32 -12.41 1.91
CA ALA A 69 10.59 -11.28 1.35
C ALA A 69 9.73 -10.58 2.41
N LYS A 70 9.04 -11.35 3.28
CA LYS A 70 8.29 -10.80 4.43
C LYS A 70 9.19 -10.08 5.45
N LEU A 71 10.40 -10.57 5.67
CA LEU A 71 11.39 -9.89 6.50
C LEU A 71 11.77 -8.54 5.88
N PHE A 72 12.03 -8.49 4.56
CA PHE A 72 12.31 -7.24 3.86
C PHE A 72 11.14 -6.26 3.87
N VAL A 73 9.89 -6.73 3.79
CA VAL A 73 8.71 -5.87 3.99
C VAL A 73 8.73 -5.22 5.38
N THR A 74 9.01 -6.02 6.42
CA THR A 74 9.06 -5.55 7.81
C THR A 74 10.19 -4.53 8.02
N LEU A 75 11.36 -4.81 7.42
CA LEU A 75 12.50 -3.92 7.48
C LEU A 75 12.27 -2.63 6.68
N ALA A 76 11.66 -2.72 5.50
CA ALA A 76 11.35 -1.55 4.66
C ALA A 76 10.32 -0.63 5.34
N ALA A 77 9.33 -1.19 6.02
CA ALA A 77 8.33 -0.42 6.76
C ALA A 77 8.92 0.31 7.98
N SER A 78 9.92 -0.28 8.64
CA SER A 78 10.43 0.21 9.94
C SER A 78 11.78 0.94 9.86
N ALA A 79 12.61 0.60 8.86
CA ALA A 79 13.92 1.16 8.57
C ALA A 79 14.24 1.05 7.07
N PRO A 80 13.55 1.81 6.19
CA PRO A 80 13.70 1.69 4.73
C PRO A 80 15.12 1.95 4.24
N GLY A 81 15.90 2.76 4.96
CA GLY A 81 17.30 3.04 4.64
C GLY A 81 18.19 1.79 4.67
N ALA A 82 17.86 0.80 5.51
CA ALA A 82 18.59 -0.46 5.61
C ALA A 82 18.39 -1.35 4.38
N VAL A 83 17.30 -1.18 3.62
CA VAL A 83 16.94 -2.00 2.45
C VAL A 83 17.57 -1.49 1.15
N ARG A 84 18.06 -0.24 1.11
CA ARG A 84 18.68 0.36 -0.08
C ARG A 84 19.72 -0.52 -0.78
N PRO A 85 20.64 -1.21 -0.08
CA PRO A 85 21.66 -2.03 -0.73
C PRO A 85 21.13 -3.26 -1.48
N VAL A 86 19.84 -3.57 -1.37
CA VAL A 86 19.24 -4.82 -1.91
C VAL A 86 18.03 -4.57 -2.82
N ILE A 87 17.82 -3.32 -3.25
CA ILE A 87 16.72 -2.93 -4.15
C ILE A 87 16.74 -3.74 -5.44
N ASP A 88 17.92 -3.85 -6.08
CA ASP A 88 18.07 -4.63 -7.31
C ASP A 88 17.64 -6.09 -7.11
N SER A 89 17.99 -6.71 -5.98
CA SER A 89 17.58 -8.08 -5.67
C SER A 89 16.06 -8.22 -5.45
N LEU A 90 15.41 -7.21 -4.87
CA LEU A 90 13.94 -7.18 -4.74
C LEU A 90 13.26 -6.96 -6.10
N ALA A 91 13.82 -6.09 -6.94
CA ALA A 91 13.35 -5.84 -8.30
C ALA A 91 13.49 -7.09 -9.18
N GLU A 92 14.63 -7.78 -9.13
CA GLU A 92 14.83 -9.05 -9.83
C GLU A 92 13.81 -10.12 -9.41
N ARG A 93 13.42 -10.17 -8.14
CA ARG A 93 12.34 -11.07 -7.69
C ARG A 93 10.98 -10.63 -8.19
N LEU A 94 10.69 -9.32 -8.23
CA LEU A 94 9.44 -8.79 -8.76
C LEU A 94 9.26 -9.11 -10.26
N ALA A 95 10.33 -8.99 -11.03
CA ALA A 95 10.36 -9.21 -12.48
C ALA A 95 10.39 -10.68 -12.91
N ASP A 96 10.58 -11.62 -11.97
CA ASP A 96 10.69 -13.05 -12.27
C ASP A 96 9.31 -13.70 -12.44
N ASP A 97 8.84 -13.81 -13.69
CA ASP A 97 7.54 -14.44 -14.02
C ASP A 97 7.43 -15.91 -13.58
N GLU A 98 8.55 -16.61 -13.34
CA GLU A 98 8.56 -17.99 -12.83
C GLU A 98 8.53 -18.04 -11.28
N GLU A 99 8.74 -16.91 -10.61
CA GLU A 99 8.72 -16.82 -9.16
C GLU A 99 7.30 -16.97 -8.60
N PHE A 100 7.23 -17.51 -7.40
CA PHE A 100 5.97 -17.61 -6.69
C PHE A 100 5.36 -16.22 -6.46
N TYR A 101 4.13 -16.04 -6.94
CA TYR A 101 3.43 -14.75 -6.94
C TYR A 101 3.40 -14.05 -5.57
N TYR A 102 3.32 -14.77 -4.45
CA TYR A 102 3.41 -14.16 -3.12
C TYR A 102 4.79 -13.59 -2.78
N VAL A 103 5.88 -14.14 -3.32
CA VAL A 103 7.23 -13.56 -3.18
C VAL A 103 7.29 -12.25 -3.95
N ARG A 104 6.81 -12.25 -5.21
CA ARG A 104 6.72 -11.05 -6.05
C ARG A 104 5.92 -9.93 -5.37
N ALA A 105 4.73 -10.27 -4.86
CA ALA A 105 3.87 -9.35 -4.12
C ALA A 105 4.59 -8.72 -2.91
N ARG A 106 5.37 -9.50 -2.15
CA ARG A 106 6.13 -8.99 -1.00
C ARG A 106 7.35 -8.17 -1.41
N CYS A 107 7.98 -8.48 -2.53
CA CYS A 107 9.05 -7.65 -3.07
C CYS A 107 8.51 -6.30 -3.56
N ALA A 108 7.37 -6.27 -4.26
CA ALA A 108 6.67 -5.05 -4.61
C ALA A 108 6.32 -4.20 -3.37
N GLU A 109 5.76 -4.81 -2.33
CA GLU A 109 5.42 -4.11 -1.09
C GLU A 109 6.66 -3.51 -0.40
N ALA A 110 7.77 -4.24 -0.33
CA ALA A 110 9.03 -3.74 0.23
C ALA A 110 9.58 -2.57 -0.59
N LEU A 111 9.58 -2.68 -1.93
CA LEU A 111 9.98 -1.60 -2.84
C LEU A 111 9.09 -0.36 -2.68
N GLY A 112 7.78 -0.56 -2.48
CA GLY A 112 6.84 0.52 -2.18
C GLY A 112 7.23 1.32 -0.94
N TYR A 113 7.48 0.64 0.19
CA TYR A 113 7.91 1.32 1.42
C TYR A 113 9.25 2.05 1.26
N VAL A 114 10.20 1.48 0.50
CA VAL A 114 11.44 2.20 0.17
C VAL A 114 11.15 3.43 -0.67
N ALA A 115 10.28 3.34 -1.69
CA ALA A 115 9.92 4.46 -2.56
C ALA A 115 9.25 5.62 -1.80
N LEU A 116 8.55 5.34 -0.70
CA LEU A 116 7.90 6.35 0.13
C LEU A 116 8.91 7.29 0.82
N GLU A 117 10.06 6.76 1.25
CA GLU A 117 11.10 7.51 1.98
C GLU A 117 12.31 7.88 1.10
N PHE A 118 12.64 7.04 0.11
CA PHE A 118 13.78 7.17 -0.80
C PHE A 118 13.32 6.98 -2.26
N PRO A 119 12.46 7.86 -2.79
CA PRO A 119 11.85 7.70 -4.10
C PRO A 119 12.87 7.58 -5.24
N GLU A 120 14.03 8.23 -5.12
CA GLU A 120 15.11 8.16 -6.11
C GLU A 120 15.67 6.75 -6.30
N GLU A 121 15.64 5.93 -5.25
CA GLU A 121 16.22 4.58 -5.25
C GLU A 121 15.31 3.56 -5.97
N VAL A 122 14.01 3.83 -6.06
CA VAL A 122 13.01 2.96 -6.73
C VAL A 122 12.47 3.63 -8.00
N SER A 123 13.24 4.59 -8.54
CA SER A 123 12.82 5.39 -9.69
C SER A 123 13.17 4.80 -11.05
N ASP A 124 13.75 3.59 -11.06
CA ASP A 124 14.09 2.86 -12.28
C ASP A 124 12.83 2.61 -13.14
N PRO A 125 12.81 3.03 -14.41
CA PRO A 125 11.70 2.77 -15.32
C PRO A 125 11.31 1.29 -15.44
N GLU A 126 12.24 0.34 -15.30
CA GLU A 126 11.96 -1.09 -15.37
C GLU A 126 11.13 -1.54 -14.16
N ILE A 127 11.51 -1.13 -12.93
CA ILE A 127 10.73 -1.41 -11.72
C ILE A 127 9.31 -0.86 -11.84
N LEU A 128 9.18 0.39 -12.32
CA LEU A 128 7.86 1.01 -12.53
C LEU A 128 7.06 0.32 -13.64
N ALA A 129 7.72 -0.23 -14.65
CA ALA A 129 7.07 -1.01 -15.69
C ALA A 129 6.54 -2.33 -15.12
N ASP A 130 7.33 -3.07 -14.34
CA ASP A 130 6.93 -4.33 -13.74
C ASP A 130 5.74 -4.17 -12.79
N LEU A 131 5.75 -3.11 -11.96
CA LEU A 131 4.63 -2.78 -11.08
C LEU A 131 3.32 -2.57 -11.87
N ARG A 132 3.37 -1.85 -12.98
CA ARG A 132 2.18 -1.56 -13.81
C ARG A 132 1.73 -2.76 -14.62
N ILE A 133 2.66 -3.48 -15.25
CA ILE A 133 2.35 -4.67 -16.06
C ILE A 133 1.66 -5.72 -15.19
N GLY A 134 2.14 -5.92 -13.95
CA GLY A 134 1.52 -6.86 -13.02
C GLY A 134 0.05 -6.54 -12.67
N LEU A 135 -0.38 -5.27 -12.67
CA LEU A 135 -1.79 -4.92 -12.47
C LEU A 135 -2.72 -5.58 -13.51
N SER A 136 -2.22 -5.83 -14.71
CA SER A 136 -2.98 -6.48 -15.78
C SER A 136 -2.93 -8.01 -15.68
N PHE A 137 -1.76 -8.58 -15.40
CA PHE A 137 -1.50 -10.00 -15.63
C PHE A 137 -1.38 -10.87 -14.36
N ASP A 138 -1.29 -10.26 -13.18
CA ASP A 138 -1.08 -11.01 -11.94
C ASP A 138 -2.36 -11.48 -11.25
N GLU A 139 -2.19 -12.33 -10.24
CA GLU A 139 -3.25 -12.78 -9.33
C GLU A 139 -3.77 -11.61 -8.47
N PRO A 140 -5.06 -11.60 -8.06
CA PRO A 140 -5.66 -10.50 -7.29
C PRO A 140 -4.87 -10.09 -6.05
N GLU A 141 -4.32 -11.04 -5.29
CA GLU A 141 -3.54 -10.78 -4.08
C GLU A 141 -2.20 -10.10 -4.37
N VAL A 142 -1.65 -10.26 -5.57
CA VAL A 142 -0.45 -9.56 -6.03
C VAL A 142 -0.83 -8.15 -6.45
N LYS A 143 -1.92 -7.99 -7.23
CA LYS A 143 -2.39 -6.69 -7.72
C LYS A 143 -2.57 -5.68 -6.59
N GLU A 144 -3.07 -6.11 -5.43
CA GLU A 144 -3.16 -5.27 -4.24
C GLU A 144 -1.79 -4.70 -3.83
N LYS A 145 -0.75 -5.54 -3.77
CA LYS A 145 0.60 -5.10 -3.39
C LYS A 145 1.28 -4.25 -4.45
N LEU A 146 1.00 -4.51 -5.72
CA LEU A 146 1.46 -3.65 -6.82
C LEU A 146 0.80 -2.27 -6.76
N ALA A 147 -0.53 -2.22 -6.56
CA ALA A 147 -1.28 -0.98 -6.40
C ALA A 147 -0.80 -0.20 -5.18
N LYS A 148 -0.58 -0.86 -4.04
CA LYS A 148 0.02 -0.26 -2.85
C LYS A 148 1.40 0.33 -3.14
N ALA A 149 2.27 -0.42 -3.82
CA ALA A 149 3.61 0.05 -4.17
C ALA A 149 3.55 1.29 -5.08
N LEU A 150 2.66 1.32 -6.07
CA LEU A 150 2.44 2.49 -6.93
C LEU A 150 1.89 3.69 -6.15
N ALA A 151 1.01 3.47 -5.17
CA ALA A 151 0.58 4.52 -4.26
C ALA A 151 1.75 5.08 -3.44
N CYS A 152 2.60 4.23 -2.89
CA CYS A 152 3.81 4.67 -2.19
C CYS A 152 4.77 5.45 -3.09
N VAL A 153 4.97 5.02 -4.34
CA VAL A 153 5.75 5.75 -5.34
C VAL A 153 5.16 7.15 -5.57
N ALA A 154 3.84 7.25 -5.77
CA ALA A 154 3.17 8.54 -5.98
C ALA A 154 3.32 9.49 -4.77
N LEU A 155 3.30 8.93 -3.56
CA LEU A 155 3.42 9.68 -2.30
C LEU A 155 4.86 10.08 -1.97
N GLY A 156 5.85 9.30 -2.41
CA GLY A 156 7.27 9.64 -2.30
C GLY A 156 7.73 10.65 -3.35
N ASP A 157 7.40 10.40 -4.62
CA ASP A 157 7.68 11.31 -5.75
C ASP A 157 6.63 11.17 -6.85
N SER A 158 5.61 12.02 -6.78
CA SER A 158 4.51 12.08 -7.75
C SER A 158 4.95 12.26 -9.20
N SER A 159 6.15 12.81 -9.45
CA SER A 159 6.66 13.05 -10.80
C SER A 159 6.88 11.75 -11.59
N ARG A 160 7.07 10.63 -10.88
CA ARG A 160 7.34 9.31 -11.47
C ARG A 160 6.14 8.69 -12.16
N LEU A 161 4.94 9.07 -11.73
CA LEU A 161 3.68 8.51 -12.25
C LEU A 161 2.85 9.52 -13.04
N ARG A 162 3.31 10.78 -13.20
CA ARG A 162 2.56 11.83 -13.92
C ARG A 162 2.12 11.44 -15.33
N HIS A 163 2.95 10.69 -16.05
CA HIS A 163 2.68 10.23 -17.43
C HIS A 163 1.94 8.89 -17.47
N GLN A 164 1.59 8.34 -16.31
CA GLN A 164 0.95 7.04 -16.15
C GLN A 164 -0.50 7.18 -15.68
N VAL A 165 -1.00 8.40 -15.48
CA VAL A 165 -2.37 8.67 -15.02
C VAL A 165 -3.42 7.90 -15.83
N PRO A 166 -3.44 7.93 -17.18
CA PRO A 166 -4.40 7.12 -17.95
C PRO A 166 -4.28 5.62 -17.66
N SER A 167 -3.05 5.10 -17.64
CA SER A 167 -2.78 3.67 -17.42
C SER A 167 -3.17 3.20 -16.02
N LEU A 168 -3.07 4.05 -15.00
CA LEU A 168 -3.54 3.73 -13.65
C LEU A 168 -5.07 3.83 -13.54
N ALA A 169 -5.68 4.79 -14.25
CA ALA A 169 -7.12 5.00 -14.28
C ALA A 169 -7.88 3.78 -14.87
N GLU A 170 -7.30 3.12 -15.88
CA GLU A 170 -7.82 1.89 -16.49
C GLU A 170 -8.04 0.72 -15.50
N HIS A 171 -7.44 0.78 -14.31
CA HIS A 171 -7.55 -0.26 -13.28
C HIS A 171 -8.43 0.15 -12.10
N LEU A 172 -9.11 1.29 -12.16
CA LEU A 172 -10.01 1.72 -11.08
C LEU A 172 -11.26 0.85 -10.96
N ASP A 173 -11.58 -0.03 -11.90
CA ASP A 173 -12.71 -0.95 -11.85
C ASP A 173 -12.31 -2.36 -11.33
N ALA A 174 -11.09 -2.51 -10.82
CA ALA A 174 -10.60 -3.78 -10.31
C ALA A 174 -11.49 -4.35 -9.20
N GLU A 175 -11.72 -5.67 -9.23
CA GLU A 175 -12.56 -6.38 -8.24
C GLU A 175 -12.15 -6.12 -6.79
N PRO A 176 -10.85 -6.17 -6.39
CA PRO A 176 -10.49 -5.91 -5.00
C PRO A 176 -10.55 -4.41 -4.68
N GLU A 177 -11.35 -4.05 -3.67
CA GLU A 177 -11.50 -2.66 -3.21
C GLU A 177 -10.19 -1.98 -2.80
N LEU A 178 -9.22 -2.73 -2.24
CA LEU A 178 -7.90 -2.20 -1.91
C LEU A 178 -7.08 -1.82 -3.15
N VAL A 179 -7.26 -2.52 -4.27
CA VAL A 179 -6.64 -2.13 -5.54
C VAL A 179 -7.21 -0.78 -5.97
N ARG A 180 -8.55 -0.66 -6.00
CA ARG A 180 -9.22 0.60 -6.36
C ARG A 180 -8.81 1.74 -5.43
N TYR A 181 -8.79 1.50 -4.11
CA TYR A 181 -8.42 2.49 -3.11
C TYR A 181 -6.97 2.98 -3.29
N HIS A 182 -6.01 2.06 -3.45
CA HIS A 182 -4.61 2.43 -3.64
C HIS A 182 -4.38 3.17 -4.97
N LEU A 183 -5.02 2.75 -6.06
CA LEU A 183 -4.89 3.44 -7.34
C LEU A 183 -5.55 4.82 -7.34
N CYS A 184 -6.73 4.97 -6.73
CA CYS A 184 -7.30 6.28 -6.46
C CYS A 184 -6.33 7.13 -5.65
N THR A 185 -5.72 6.58 -4.59
CA THR A 185 -4.73 7.27 -3.75
C THR A 185 -3.53 7.74 -4.56
N ALA A 186 -2.98 6.90 -5.44
CA ALA A 186 -1.88 7.26 -6.34
C ALA A 186 -2.26 8.41 -7.28
N LEU A 187 -3.44 8.33 -7.89
CA LEU A 187 -3.96 9.37 -8.79
C LEU A 187 -4.17 10.70 -8.09
N VAL A 188 -4.77 10.70 -6.89
CA VAL A 188 -4.96 11.93 -6.10
C VAL A 188 -3.61 12.54 -5.72
N ALA A 189 -2.63 11.73 -5.29
CA ALA A 189 -1.29 12.22 -4.96
C ALA A 189 -0.61 12.87 -6.18
N VAL A 190 -0.69 12.23 -7.35
CA VAL A 190 -0.21 12.81 -8.61
C VAL A 190 -0.93 14.12 -8.93
N GLY A 191 -2.26 14.16 -8.85
CA GLY A 191 -3.06 15.36 -9.10
C GLY A 191 -2.77 16.52 -8.14
N CYS A 192 -2.42 16.24 -6.89
CA CYS A 192 -2.04 17.29 -5.95
C CYS A 192 -0.75 18.01 -6.36
N ALA A 193 0.18 17.31 -7.01
CA ALA A 193 1.46 17.85 -7.46
C ALA A 193 1.46 18.29 -8.94
N TYR A 194 0.65 17.64 -9.79
CA TYR A 194 0.54 17.84 -11.23
C TYR A 194 -0.94 17.91 -11.63
N PRO A 195 -1.64 18.99 -11.27
CA PRO A 195 -3.10 19.01 -11.35
C PRO A 195 -3.63 18.94 -12.79
N GLU A 196 -2.83 19.36 -13.77
CA GLU A 196 -3.14 19.27 -15.19
C GLU A 196 -3.33 17.83 -15.70
N THR A 197 -2.75 16.83 -15.05
CA THR A 197 -2.89 15.42 -15.48
C THR A 197 -4.26 14.87 -15.15
N MET A 198 -5.01 15.51 -14.24
CA MET A 198 -6.26 14.96 -13.73
C MET A 198 -7.33 14.81 -14.81
N SER A 199 -7.30 15.64 -15.87
CA SER A 199 -8.24 15.51 -16.99
C SER A 199 -8.23 14.12 -17.64
N GLU A 200 -7.12 13.39 -17.52
CA GLU A 200 -6.95 12.05 -18.08
C GLU A 200 -7.57 10.92 -17.24
N ALA A 201 -8.02 11.22 -16.01
CA ALA A 201 -8.62 10.23 -15.09
C ALA A 201 -9.98 10.68 -14.50
N VAL A 202 -10.49 11.86 -14.88
CA VAL A 202 -11.77 12.40 -14.35
C VAL A 202 -12.93 11.46 -14.60
N GLY A 203 -12.96 10.76 -15.75
CA GLY A 203 -14.04 9.84 -16.10
C GLY A 203 -14.11 8.66 -15.14
N GLU A 204 -12.99 7.99 -14.94
CA GLU A 204 -12.84 6.80 -14.11
C GLU A 204 -13.01 7.15 -12.63
N LEU A 205 -12.47 8.29 -12.17
CA LEU A 205 -12.70 8.80 -10.81
C LEU A 205 -14.18 9.13 -10.56
N ARG A 206 -14.89 9.66 -11.56
CA ARG A 206 -16.33 9.93 -11.45
C ARG A 206 -17.11 8.65 -11.22
N GLU A 207 -16.80 7.58 -11.93
CA GLU A 207 -17.48 6.29 -11.75
C GLU A 207 -17.26 5.72 -10.35
N ARG A 208 -16.11 6.01 -9.72
CA ARG A 208 -15.81 5.61 -8.34
C ARG A 208 -16.53 6.42 -7.27
N LEU A 209 -17.24 7.49 -7.63
CA LEU A 209 -18.15 8.18 -6.69
C LEU A 209 -19.36 7.33 -6.31
N ASP A 210 -19.67 6.30 -7.10
CA ASP A 210 -20.73 5.32 -6.85
C ASP A 210 -20.16 3.95 -6.39
N ASP A 211 -18.90 3.89 -5.95
CA ASP A 211 -18.27 2.64 -5.48
C ASP A 211 -18.98 2.05 -4.26
N GLU A 212 -19.01 0.73 -4.14
CA GLU A 212 -19.60 0.05 -2.98
C GLU A 212 -18.85 0.41 -1.69
N ASN A 213 -17.52 0.58 -1.76
CA ASN A 213 -16.69 0.85 -0.60
C ASN A 213 -16.64 2.37 -0.31
N PRO A 214 -17.04 2.82 0.90
CA PRO A 214 -17.09 4.24 1.24
C PRO A 214 -15.71 4.92 1.24
N TYR A 215 -14.63 4.18 1.46
CA TYR A 215 -13.26 4.72 1.40
C TYR A 215 -12.79 4.93 -0.04
N VAL A 216 -13.22 4.06 -0.98
CA VAL A 216 -12.99 4.27 -2.41
C VAL A 216 -13.78 5.49 -2.90
N ARG A 217 -15.06 5.60 -2.53
CA ARG A 217 -15.90 6.79 -2.80
C ARG A 217 -15.26 8.06 -2.27
N GLY A 218 -14.79 8.03 -1.02
CA GLY A 218 -14.14 9.17 -0.38
C GLY A 218 -12.89 9.61 -1.14
N ARG A 219 -12.01 8.67 -1.49
CA ARG A 219 -10.79 8.98 -2.23
C ARG A 219 -11.09 9.49 -3.65
N ALA A 220 -12.10 8.93 -4.31
CA ALA A 220 -12.58 9.41 -5.60
C ALA A 220 -13.12 10.85 -5.52
N ALA A 221 -13.88 11.18 -4.46
CA ALA A 221 -14.39 12.52 -4.22
C ALA A 221 -13.25 13.54 -4.00
N GLU A 222 -12.20 13.15 -3.28
CA GLU A 222 -10.99 13.97 -3.11
C GLU A 222 -10.29 14.21 -4.47
N GLY A 223 -10.10 13.16 -5.28
CA GLY A 223 -9.49 13.28 -6.61
C GLY A 223 -10.31 14.15 -7.57
N PHE A 224 -11.63 14.01 -7.55
CA PHE A 224 -12.52 14.83 -8.37
C PHE A 224 -12.49 16.31 -7.94
N ALA A 225 -12.39 16.57 -6.63
CA ALA A 225 -12.24 17.93 -6.10
C ALA A 225 -10.92 18.57 -6.51
N VAL A 226 -9.81 17.81 -6.48
CA VAL A 226 -8.51 18.24 -7.01
C VAL A 226 -8.63 18.59 -8.49
N ALA A 227 -9.29 17.75 -9.31
CA ALA A 227 -9.49 18.02 -10.72
C ALA A 227 -10.27 19.33 -10.98
N ILE A 228 -11.35 19.60 -10.23
CA ILE A 228 -12.12 20.84 -10.34
C ILE A 228 -11.24 22.07 -10.09
N ARG A 229 -10.45 22.06 -9.02
CA ARG A 229 -9.56 23.17 -8.65
C ARG A 229 -8.43 23.40 -9.66
N SER A 230 -8.22 22.45 -10.56
CA SER A 230 -7.19 22.47 -11.59
C SER A 230 -7.71 23.00 -12.93
N ASP A 231 -8.97 23.45 -12.98
CA ASP A 231 -9.70 23.75 -14.22
C ASP A 231 -9.72 22.58 -15.21
N ALA A 232 -9.63 21.33 -14.72
CA ALA A 232 -9.79 20.17 -15.58
C ALA A 232 -11.20 20.21 -16.21
N SER A 233 -11.29 19.90 -17.51
CA SER A 233 -12.58 19.87 -18.21
C SER A 233 -13.49 18.81 -17.60
N ILE A 234 -14.59 19.24 -16.98
CA ILE A 234 -15.56 18.37 -16.34
C ILE A 234 -16.88 18.47 -17.10
N ASP A 235 -17.25 17.39 -17.78
CA ASP A 235 -18.43 17.36 -18.66
C ASP A 235 -19.77 17.52 -17.91
N SER A 236 -19.81 17.15 -16.62
CA SER A 236 -21.01 17.22 -15.80
C SER A 236 -20.67 17.26 -14.31
N ILE A 237 -21.50 17.89 -13.49
CA ILE A 237 -21.35 17.86 -12.03
C ILE A 237 -22.00 16.57 -11.49
N PRO A 238 -21.30 15.75 -10.69
CA PRO A 238 -21.86 14.53 -10.13
C PRO A 238 -22.99 14.82 -9.11
N ASP A 239 -23.92 13.88 -8.96
CA ASP A 239 -24.99 13.96 -7.95
C ASP A 239 -24.43 13.60 -6.57
N LEU A 240 -23.94 14.62 -5.87
CA LEU A 240 -23.33 14.47 -4.54
C LEU A 240 -24.33 14.05 -3.45
N GLY A 241 -25.63 14.04 -3.73
CA GLY A 241 -26.60 13.45 -2.81
C GLY A 241 -26.47 11.93 -2.77
N LYS A 242 -26.02 11.30 -3.86
CA LYS A 242 -25.91 9.84 -3.97
C LYS A 242 -24.65 9.26 -3.35
N VAL A 243 -23.55 9.99 -3.43
CA VAL A 243 -22.23 9.57 -2.94
C VAL A 243 -22.26 9.18 -1.46
N ASP A 244 -23.08 9.87 -0.66
CA ASP A 244 -23.19 9.69 0.79
C ASP A 244 -24.44 8.85 1.16
N SER A 245 -25.35 8.60 0.21
CA SER A 245 -26.69 8.05 0.48
C SER A 245 -26.75 6.52 0.62
N GLY A 246 -25.67 5.83 0.28
CA GLY A 246 -25.59 4.36 0.38
C GLY A 246 -25.40 3.85 1.81
N ASP A 247 -24.96 4.72 2.73
CA ASP A 247 -24.64 4.37 4.10
C ASP A 247 -25.59 5.07 5.07
N ASP A 248 -26.18 4.32 6.01
CA ASP A 248 -27.06 4.89 7.05
C ASP A 248 -26.28 5.82 8.00
N ASP A 249 -24.97 5.59 8.17
CA ASP A 249 -24.02 6.41 8.93
C ASP A 249 -22.63 6.37 8.25
N PRO A 250 -22.39 7.21 7.22
CA PRO A 250 -21.15 7.18 6.45
C PRO A 250 -19.92 7.56 7.30
N PRO A 251 -18.75 6.94 7.06
CA PRO A 251 -17.54 7.26 7.83
C PRO A 251 -17.13 8.73 7.65
N ALA A 252 -16.51 9.32 8.69
CA ALA A 252 -15.98 10.68 8.65
C ALA A 252 -15.08 10.92 7.42
N PHE A 253 -14.27 9.91 7.07
CA PHE A 253 -13.42 9.90 5.89
C PHE A 253 -14.17 10.29 4.60
N LEU A 254 -15.35 9.69 4.37
CA LEU A 254 -16.19 9.95 3.20
C LEU A 254 -16.85 11.33 3.30
N THR A 255 -17.51 11.61 4.43
CA THR A 255 -18.27 12.85 4.60
C THR A 255 -17.41 14.11 4.48
N ASP A 256 -16.17 14.08 4.98
CA ASP A 256 -15.23 15.20 4.87
C ASP A 256 -14.78 15.44 3.43
N ARG A 257 -14.53 14.37 2.66
CA ARG A 257 -14.11 14.45 1.26
C ARG A 257 -15.23 14.85 0.32
N VAL A 258 -16.47 14.45 0.61
CA VAL A 258 -17.62 14.97 -0.15
C VAL A 258 -17.86 16.44 0.19
N ARG A 259 -17.67 16.87 1.45
CA ARG A 259 -17.72 18.29 1.81
C ARG A 259 -16.65 19.10 1.05
N PHE A 260 -15.44 18.57 0.95
CA PHE A 260 -14.35 19.16 0.16
C PHE A 260 -14.73 19.31 -1.33
N LEU A 261 -15.35 18.28 -1.90
CA LEU A 261 -15.87 18.31 -3.27
C LEU A 261 -16.98 19.35 -3.46
N ARG A 262 -17.95 19.44 -2.53
CA ARG A 262 -19.03 20.46 -2.55
C ARG A 262 -18.46 21.88 -2.54
N GLN A 263 -17.47 22.15 -1.69
CA GLN A 263 -16.81 23.45 -1.61
C GLN A 263 -16.07 23.79 -2.91
N SER A 264 -15.40 22.82 -3.52
CA SER A 264 -14.67 23.01 -4.77
C SER A 264 -15.60 23.33 -5.96
N LEU A 265 -16.82 22.80 -5.96
CA LEU A 265 -17.85 23.15 -6.96
C LEU A 265 -18.49 24.52 -6.74
N ALA A 266 -18.52 25.00 -5.50
CA ALA A 266 -19.17 26.26 -5.13
C ALA A 266 -18.30 27.49 -5.43
N ASP A 267 -17.03 27.28 -5.81
CA ASP A 267 -16.03 28.34 -6.07
C ASP A 267 -15.85 29.31 -4.87
N ASP A 268 -16.07 28.79 -3.65
CA ASP A 268 -16.12 29.59 -2.43
C ASP A 268 -14.76 29.57 -1.72
N GLU A 269 -13.83 30.39 -2.23
CA GLU A 269 -12.48 30.60 -1.67
C GLU A 269 -12.48 31.09 -0.21
N GLU A 270 -13.60 31.64 0.31
CA GLU A 270 -13.69 32.18 1.67
C GLU A 270 -14.00 31.11 2.75
N SER A 271 -14.37 29.87 2.38
CA SER A 271 -14.78 28.80 3.33
C SER A 271 -13.65 27.84 3.77
N VAL A 272 -12.40 28.15 3.41
CA VAL A 272 -11.25 27.22 3.37
C VAL A 272 -10.65 26.88 4.76
N GLU A 273 -11.06 27.55 5.83
CA GLU A 273 -10.45 27.33 7.16
C GLU A 273 -10.78 25.96 7.81
N SER A 274 -11.78 25.21 7.33
CA SER A 274 -12.27 24.00 8.03
C SER A 274 -11.79 22.64 7.48
N LEU A 275 -11.16 22.58 6.31
CA LEU A 275 -10.68 21.31 5.70
C LEU A 275 -9.18 21.37 5.37
N ALA A 276 -8.42 22.12 6.18
CA ALA A 276 -6.98 22.26 6.04
C ALA A 276 -6.31 20.87 6.02
N GLY A 277 -5.80 20.46 4.85
CA GLY A 277 -5.09 19.19 4.64
C GLY A 277 -5.55 18.42 3.40
N LEU A 278 -6.84 18.37 3.09
CA LEU A 278 -7.35 17.59 1.94
C LEU A 278 -6.87 18.17 0.61
N GLY A 279 -6.56 17.29 -0.34
CA GLY A 279 -5.95 17.69 -1.62
C GLY A 279 -4.48 18.08 -1.48
N THR A 280 -3.76 17.51 -0.51
CA THR A 280 -2.29 17.64 -0.40
C THR A 280 -1.65 16.26 -0.28
N VAL A 281 -0.44 16.10 -0.85
CA VAL A 281 0.31 14.84 -0.78
C VAL A 281 0.59 14.44 0.69
N GLU A 282 0.89 15.41 1.55
CA GLU A 282 1.16 15.20 2.98
C GLU A 282 -0.04 14.58 3.70
N SER A 283 -1.23 15.18 3.58
CA SER A 283 -2.43 14.62 4.22
C SER A 283 -2.81 13.23 3.69
N ILE A 284 -2.55 12.97 2.40
CA ILE A 284 -2.81 11.66 1.81
C ILE A 284 -1.84 10.63 2.41
N ARG A 285 -0.55 10.98 2.49
CA ARG A 285 0.49 10.12 3.06
C ARG A 285 0.18 9.77 4.51
N ASP A 286 -0.15 10.76 5.32
CA ASP A 286 -0.38 10.59 6.76
C ASP A 286 -1.64 9.76 7.07
N GLY A 287 -2.67 9.81 6.20
CA GLY A 287 -3.94 9.13 6.44
C GLY A 287 -4.16 7.79 5.71
N THR A 288 -3.25 7.41 4.80
CA THR A 288 -3.43 6.19 3.97
C THR A 288 -3.43 4.92 4.81
N ASP A 289 -2.50 4.77 5.76
CA ASP A 289 -2.38 3.55 6.56
C ASP A 289 -3.59 3.34 7.48
N ASP A 290 -4.03 4.39 8.19
CA ASP A 290 -5.25 4.36 9.02
C ASP A 290 -6.49 3.97 8.20
N THR A 291 -6.58 4.44 6.95
CA THR A 291 -7.69 4.11 6.07
C THR A 291 -7.62 2.64 5.60
N VAL A 292 -6.43 2.14 5.28
CA VAL A 292 -6.23 0.73 4.91
C VAL A 292 -6.56 -0.17 6.09
N GLU A 293 -6.18 0.20 7.31
CA GLU A 293 -6.60 -0.50 8.53
C GLU A 293 -8.13 -0.52 8.65
N ALA A 294 -8.79 0.60 8.36
CA ALA A 294 -10.25 0.68 8.42
C ALA A 294 -10.95 -0.17 7.34
N ILE A 295 -10.38 -0.28 6.12
CA ILE A 295 -10.89 -1.14 5.04
C ILE A 295 -10.70 -2.63 5.39
N THR A 296 -9.54 -2.98 5.96
CA THR A 296 -9.17 -4.38 6.25
C THR A 296 -9.69 -4.88 7.59
N SER A 297 -10.13 -3.98 8.46
CA SER A 297 -10.80 -4.33 9.70
C SER A 297 -12.11 -5.03 9.37
N PRO A 298 -12.36 -6.24 9.88
CA PRO A 298 -13.60 -6.95 9.61
C PRO A 298 -14.79 -6.08 10.02
N ASP A 299 -15.72 -5.89 9.09
CA ASP A 299 -16.93 -5.11 9.32
C ASP A 299 -17.70 -5.66 10.51
N GLY A 300 -17.77 -4.83 11.54
CA GLY A 300 -18.40 -5.18 12.79
C GLY A 300 -17.43 -5.88 13.72
N SER A 301 -17.31 -5.30 14.90
CA SER A 301 -16.91 -6.06 16.05
C SER A 301 -17.90 -7.20 16.32
N GLU A 302 -19.00 -7.40 15.59
CA GLU A 302 -20.01 -8.41 15.91
C GLU A 302 -20.19 -9.48 14.82
N CYS A 303 -20.27 -10.75 15.25
CA CYS A 303 -20.60 -11.87 14.37
C CYS A 303 -22.01 -11.69 13.75
N GLN A 304 -22.08 -11.58 12.42
CA GLN A 304 -23.34 -11.38 11.68
C GLN A 304 -24.42 -12.46 11.93
N HIS A 305 -24.03 -13.65 12.39
CA HIS A 305 -24.96 -14.73 12.70
C HIS A 305 -25.52 -14.70 14.12
N CYS A 306 -24.84 -14.09 15.09
CA CYS A 306 -25.25 -14.18 16.50
C CYS A 306 -25.02 -12.92 17.35
N GLY A 307 -24.52 -11.84 16.75
CA GLY A 307 -24.22 -10.57 17.41
C GLY A 307 -23.17 -10.70 18.51
N LEU A 308 -22.25 -11.67 18.41
CA LEU A 308 -21.16 -11.80 19.37
C LEU A 308 -20.08 -10.78 19.04
N ASP A 309 -19.69 -9.98 20.02
CA ASP A 309 -18.51 -9.13 19.92
C ASP A 309 -17.21 -9.97 19.73
N LEU A 310 -16.66 -9.95 18.52
CA LEU A 310 -15.40 -10.48 18.01
C LEU A 310 -14.24 -9.48 18.07
N SER A 311 -14.39 -8.30 18.68
CA SER A 311 -13.28 -7.36 18.89
C SER A 311 -12.17 -8.00 19.75
N GLY A 312 -11.18 -8.59 19.08
CA GLY A 312 -10.11 -9.33 19.75
C GLY A 312 -9.29 -10.30 18.89
N GLY A 313 -9.46 -10.33 17.56
CA GLY A 313 -8.66 -11.18 16.68
C GLY A 313 -8.85 -12.68 16.98
N GLY A 314 -10.05 -13.19 16.70
CA GLY A 314 -10.38 -14.60 16.83
C GLY A 314 -10.04 -15.44 15.59
N PRO A 315 -10.02 -16.77 15.69
CA PRO A 315 -9.98 -17.66 14.52
C PRO A 315 -11.17 -17.38 13.59
N PRO A 316 -11.11 -17.71 12.27
CA PRO A 316 -12.12 -17.37 11.25
C PRO A 316 -13.49 -18.06 11.44
N ILE A 317 -13.76 -18.56 12.64
CA ILE A 317 -14.99 -19.24 13.06
C ILE A 317 -15.43 -18.64 14.39
N CYS A 318 -16.67 -18.16 14.45
CA CYS A 318 -17.20 -17.49 15.63
C CYS A 318 -17.22 -18.48 16.81
N PRO A 319 -16.60 -18.15 17.96
CA PRO A 319 -16.49 -19.09 19.07
C PRO A 319 -17.85 -19.40 19.72
N ARG A 320 -18.88 -18.59 19.47
CA ARG A 320 -20.23 -18.80 20.01
C ARG A 320 -21.12 -19.63 19.11
N CYS A 321 -21.20 -19.33 17.82
CA CYS A 321 -22.14 -19.99 16.91
C CYS A 321 -21.48 -20.95 15.92
N GLY A 322 -20.15 -20.98 15.83
CA GLY A 322 -19.43 -21.83 14.89
C GLY A 322 -19.57 -21.40 13.42
N ALA A 323 -20.21 -20.25 13.15
CA ALA A 323 -20.29 -19.73 11.80
C ALA A 323 -18.94 -19.12 11.38
N PRO A 324 -18.50 -19.37 10.14
CA PRO A 324 -17.37 -18.64 9.58
C PRO A 324 -17.70 -17.15 9.51
N HIS A 325 -16.68 -16.31 9.72
CA HIS A 325 -16.72 -14.88 9.47
C HIS A 325 -15.61 -14.53 8.50
#